data_AF-D6TS80-F1
#
_entry.id   AF-D6TS80-F1
#
_cell.length_a   1.000
_cell.length_b   1.000
_cell.length_c   1.000
_cell.angle_alpha   90.00
_cell.angle_beta   90.00
_cell.angle_gamma   90.00
#
_symmetry.space_group_name_H-M   'P 1'
#
loop_
_entity.id
_entity.type
_entity.pdbx_description
1 polymer ?
#
loop_
_entity_poly.entity_id
_entity_poly.type
_entity_poly.pdbx_seq_one_letter_code
_entity_poly.pdbx_strand_id
1 'polypeptide(L)'
;MASTISHKQVASRKLLWVGPLTLIVAALVNSLIRTLAVAFLGVPESFASLQLPSVIGSTIFFVLLALLAFALVSRFARRPIQFYRVLALIALCFSLLTPIMALTGLFPAPGMNLPIFWTMLAMHIITAAIVVGLLTTLTRK
;
A
#
# COMPACT_ATOMS: atom_id res chain seq x y z
N MET A 1 -28.09 -22.38 26.44
CA MET A 1 -26.93 -21.47 26.33
C MET A 1 -26.52 -21.37 24.86
N ALA A 2 -27.09 -20.43 24.13
CA ALA A 2 -26.77 -20.22 22.72
C ALA A 2 -25.44 -19.45 22.61
N SER A 3 -24.50 -20.00 21.82
CA SER A 3 -23.14 -19.53 21.67
C SER A 3 -23.08 -18.11 21.08
N THR A 4 -22.83 -17.13 21.92
CA THR A 4 -22.34 -15.80 21.52
C THR A 4 -20.88 -15.92 21.08
N ILE A 5 -20.60 -16.64 19.99
CA ILE A 5 -19.32 -16.47 19.30
C ILE A 5 -19.31 -15.02 18.83
N SER A 6 -18.63 -14.21 19.63
CA SER A 6 -18.77 -12.76 19.64
C SER A 6 -18.44 -12.24 18.25
N HIS A 7 -19.34 -11.47 17.65
CA HIS A 7 -19.12 -10.80 16.37
C HIS A 7 -17.75 -10.06 16.29
N LYS A 8 -17.13 -9.72 17.43
CA LYS A 8 -15.75 -9.21 17.52
C LYS A 8 -14.67 -10.23 17.14
N GLN A 9 -14.79 -11.49 17.56
CA GLN A 9 -13.80 -12.56 17.27
C GLN A 9 -13.76 -12.93 15.77
N VAL A 10 -14.91 -12.92 15.10
CA VAL A 10 -14.97 -13.23 13.66
C VAL A 10 -14.33 -12.11 12.82
N ALA A 11 -14.50 -10.84 13.22
CA ALA A 11 -13.88 -9.69 12.54
C ALA A 11 -12.36 -9.65 12.74
N SER A 12 -11.87 -9.96 13.94
CA SER A 12 -10.42 -10.00 14.22
C SER A 12 -9.73 -11.19 13.54
N ARG A 13 -10.37 -12.36 13.47
CA ARG A 13 -9.82 -13.54 12.80
C ARG A 13 -9.70 -13.37 11.28
N LYS A 14 -10.64 -12.68 10.65
CA LYS A 14 -10.53 -12.30 9.22
C LYS A 14 -9.37 -11.32 8.99
N LEU A 15 -9.20 -10.32 9.84
CA LEU A 15 -8.10 -9.36 9.70
C LEU A 15 -6.72 -10.02 9.85
N LEU A 16 -6.59 -11.01 10.73
CA LEU A 16 -5.35 -11.77 10.92
C LEU A 16 -4.89 -12.54 9.67
N TRP A 17 -5.81 -12.89 8.75
CA TRP A 17 -5.46 -13.55 7.50
C TRP A 17 -5.38 -12.59 6.30
N VAL A 18 -6.28 -11.60 6.25
CA VAL A 18 -6.29 -10.58 5.18
C VAL A 18 -5.05 -9.68 5.26
N GLY A 19 -4.53 -9.40 6.45
CA GLY A 19 -3.31 -8.60 6.64
C GLY A 19 -2.08 -9.20 5.94
N PRO A 20 -1.65 -10.41 6.32
CA PRO A 20 -0.54 -11.11 5.65
C PRO A 20 -0.76 -11.29 4.15
N LEU A 21 -1.99 -11.62 3.72
CA LEU A 21 -2.32 -11.75 2.30
C LEU A 21 -2.09 -10.43 1.55
N THR A 22 -2.58 -9.32 2.11
CA THR A 22 -2.42 -7.98 1.52
C THR A 22 -0.95 -7.61 1.39
N LEU A 23 -0.14 -7.92 2.41
CA LEU A 23 1.29 -7.66 2.42
C LEU A 23 2.02 -8.48 1.34
N ILE A 24 1.75 -9.78 1.25
CA ILE A 24 2.35 -10.66 0.24
C ILE A 24 1.97 -10.19 -1.16
N VAL A 25 0.68 -9.94 -1.42
CA VAL A 25 0.20 -9.50 -2.74
C VAL A 25 0.81 -8.16 -3.13
N ALA A 26 0.82 -7.17 -2.23
CA ALA A 26 1.41 -5.87 -2.51
C ALA A 26 2.92 -5.96 -2.80
N ALA A 27 3.67 -6.73 -1.99
CA ALA A 27 5.10 -6.91 -2.19
C ALA A 27 5.42 -7.62 -3.52
N LEU A 28 4.67 -8.66 -3.87
CA LEU A 28 4.83 -9.36 -5.15
C LEU A 28 4.50 -8.46 -6.34
N VAL A 29 3.40 -7.71 -6.28
CA VAL A 29 2.98 -6.83 -7.37
C VAL A 29 3.98 -5.68 -7.56
N ASN A 30 4.45 -5.04 -6.49
CA ASN A 30 5.47 -3.99 -6.60
C ASN A 30 6.81 -4.56 -7.11
N SER A 31 7.19 -5.76 -6.70
CA SER A 31 8.39 -6.42 -7.23
C SER A 31 8.24 -6.73 -8.72
N LEU A 32 7.05 -7.14 -9.16
CA LEU A 32 6.76 -7.36 -10.58
C LEU A 32 6.82 -6.05 -11.39
N ILE A 33 6.18 -4.98 -10.90
CA ILE A 33 6.22 -3.65 -11.55
C ILE A 33 7.67 -3.18 -11.67
N ARG A 34 8.48 -3.35 -10.63
CA ARG A 34 9.92 -3.03 -10.67
C ARG A 34 10.61 -3.80 -11.80
N THR A 35 10.44 -5.12 -11.85
CA THR A 35 11.07 -5.97 -12.86
C THR A 35 10.67 -5.56 -14.27
N LEU A 36 9.40 -5.25 -14.50
CA LEU A 36 8.92 -4.75 -15.79
C LEU A 36 9.51 -3.38 -16.13
N ALA A 37 9.61 -2.47 -15.17
CA ALA A 37 10.17 -1.14 -15.38
C ALA A 37 11.67 -1.20 -15.73
N VAL A 38 12.42 -2.07 -15.07
CA VAL A 38 13.83 -2.33 -15.39
C VAL A 38 13.96 -2.93 -16.79
N ALA A 39 13.17 -3.96 -17.09
CA ALA A 39 13.28 -4.71 -18.35
C ALA A 39 12.82 -3.90 -19.58
N PHE A 40 11.78 -3.08 -19.44
CA PHE A 40 11.11 -2.45 -20.60
C PHE A 40 11.17 -0.92 -20.61
N LEU A 41 11.32 -0.26 -19.45
CA LEU A 41 11.30 1.21 -19.35
C LEU A 41 12.69 1.83 -19.13
N GLY A 42 13.75 1.02 -19.13
CA GLY A 42 15.12 1.48 -18.96
C GLY A 42 15.40 2.05 -17.56
N VAL A 43 14.63 1.64 -16.56
CA VAL A 43 14.87 2.06 -15.17
C VAL A 43 16.17 1.42 -14.65
N PRO A 44 17.14 2.21 -14.15
CA PRO A 44 18.39 1.67 -13.61
C PRO A 44 18.14 0.80 -12.39
N GLU A 45 18.70 -0.41 -12.35
CA GLU A 45 18.59 -1.29 -11.18
C GLU A 45 19.28 -0.72 -9.93
N SER A 46 20.24 0.17 -10.14
CA SER A 46 21.01 0.84 -9.08
C SER A 46 20.24 1.98 -8.39
N PHE A 47 19.09 2.41 -8.92
CA PHE A 47 18.33 3.50 -8.34
C PHE A 47 17.81 3.11 -6.94
N ALA A 48 18.31 3.80 -5.91
CA ALA A 48 18.20 3.38 -4.50
C ALA A 48 16.78 3.00 -4.06
N SER A 49 15.77 3.80 -4.44
CA SER A 49 14.39 3.57 -4.04
C SER A 49 13.68 2.45 -4.80
N LEU A 50 14.19 2.07 -5.97
CA LEU A 50 13.67 0.96 -6.78
C LEU A 50 14.54 -0.30 -6.66
N GLN A 51 15.53 -0.33 -5.77
CA GLN A 51 16.22 -1.57 -5.42
C GLN A 51 15.25 -2.54 -4.75
N LEU A 52 15.40 -3.84 -5.03
CA LEU A 52 14.47 -4.86 -4.55
C LEU A 52 14.29 -4.84 -3.01
N PRO A 53 15.36 -4.74 -2.19
CA PRO A 53 15.21 -4.62 -0.74
C PRO A 53 14.43 -3.37 -0.31
N SER A 54 14.67 -2.23 -0.97
CA SER A 54 13.97 -0.96 -0.71
C SER A 54 12.48 -1.06 -1.05
N VAL A 55 12.13 -1.67 -2.19
CA VAL A 55 10.74 -1.86 -2.63
C VAL A 55 9.99 -2.77 -1.65
N ILE A 56 10.58 -3.91 -1.28
CA ILE A 56 9.96 -4.85 -0.34
C ILE A 56 9.83 -4.21 1.05
N GLY A 57 10.91 -3.63 1.59
CA GLY A 57 10.94 -3.04 2.92
C GLY A 57 9.95 -1.89 3.08
N SER A 58 9.92 -0.97 2.11
CA SER A 58 8.97 0.15 2.12
C SER A 58 7.52 -0.33 1.96
N THR A 59 7.25 -1.29 1.06
CA THR A 59 5.91 -1.86 0.88
C THR A 59 5.39 -2.48 2.18
N ILE A 60 6.22 -3.28 2.85
CA ILE A 60 5.88 -3.91 4.13
C ILE A 60 5.54 -2.82 5.17
N PHE A 61 6.40 -1.83 5.32
CA PHE A 61 6.21 -0.76 6.31
C PHE A 61 4.89 0.00 6.09
N PHE A 62 4.62 0.44 4.86
CA PHE A 62 3.40 1.22 4.56
C PHE A 62 2.13 0.36 4.61
N VAL A 63 2.19 -0.92 4.20
CA VAL A 63 1.05 -1.83 4.33
C VAL A 63 0.74 -2.10 5.80
N LEU A 64 1.76 -2.30 6.66
CA LEU A 64 1.54 -2.45 8.11
C LEU A 64 0.90 -1.21 8.73
N LEU A 65 1.35 -0.01 8.32
CA LEU A 65 0.74 1.24 8.77
C LEU A 65 -0.72 1.35 8.31
N ALA A 66 -1.02 0.95 7.06
CA ALA A 66 -2.38 0.95 6.52
C ALA A 66 -3.29 -0.08 7.22
N LEU A 67 -2.76 -1.25 7.60
CA LEU A 67 -3.46 -2.25 8.39
C LEU A 67 -3.78 -1.74 9.80
N LEU A 68 -2.82 -1.07 10.43
CA LEU A 68 -3.01 -0.44 11.73
C LEU A 68 -4.11 0.63 11.64
N ALA A 69 -4.03 1.53 10.65
CA ALA A 69 -5.06 2.53 10.40
C ALA A 69 -6.44 1.90 10.18
N PHE A 70 -6.52 0.83 9.39
CA PHE A 70 -7.77 0.10 9.17
C PHE A 70 -8.33 -0.50 10.47
N ALA A 71 -7.48 -1.09 11.31
CA ALA A 71 -7.87 -1.66 12.58
C ALA A 71 -8.42 -0.60 13.54
N LEU A 72 -7.77 0.58 13.62
CA LEU A 72 -8.23 1.71 14.41
C LEU A 72 -9.57 2.24 13.90
N VAL A 73 -9.68 2.51 12.59
CA VAL A 73 -10.91 3.00 11.97
C VAL A 73 -12.06 2.01 12.19
N SER A 74 -11.80 0.72 12.04
CA SER A 74 -12.79 -0.34 12.29
C SER A 74 -13.25 -0.41 13.75
N ARG A 75 -12.42 0.02 14.69
CA ARG A 75 -12.74 0.02 16.13
C ARG A 75 -13.53 1.25 16.56
N PHE A 76 -13.26 2.41 15.98
CA PHE A 76 -13.77 3.69 16.49
C PHE A 76 -14.79 4.39 15.57
N ALA A 77 -14.78 4.13 14.26
CA ALA A 77 -15.64 4.85 13.32
C ALA A 77 -17.05 4.24 13.23
N ARG A 78 -18.07 5.10 13.13
CA ARG A 78 -19.46 4.69 12.87
C ARG A 78 -19.64 4.07 11.47
N ARG A 79 -18.86 4.53 10.48
CA ARG A 79 -18.86 4.04 9.09
C ARG A 79 -17.43 3.71 8.62
N PRO A 80 -16.85 2.59 9.07
CA PRO A 80 -15.42 2.34 8.96
C PRO A 80 -14.91 2.22 7.52
N ILE A 81 -15.70 1.61 6.62
CA ILE A 81 -15.30 1.42 5.21
C ILE A 81 -15.21 2.77 4.48
N GLN A 82 -16.21 3.64 4.63
CA GLN A 82 -16.22 4.95 3.97
C GLN A 82 -15.09 5.82 4.49
N PHE A 83 -14.91 5.86 5.82
CA PHE A 83 -13.85 6.63 6.44
C PHE A 83 -12.45 6.15 6.02
N TYR A 84 -12.24 4.83 6.01
CA TYR A 84 -10.96 4.27 5.58
C TYR A 84 -10.63 4.58 4.11
N ARG A 85 -11.61 4.57 3.22
CA ARG A 85 -11.40 4.95 1.81
C ARG A 85 -10.95 6.40 1.66
N VAL A 86 -11.57 7.32 2.41
CA VAL A 86 -11.14 8.73 2.43
C VAL A 86 -9.73 8.86 3.00
N LEU A 87 -9.45 8.19 4.11
CA LEU A 87 -8.12 8.19 4.72
C LEU A 87 -7.05 7.62 3.78
N ALA A 88 -7.34 6.53 3.08
CA ALA A 88 -6.44 5.92 2.11
C ALA A 88 -6.24 6.81 0.87
N LEU A 89 -7.27 7.51 0.41
CA LEU A 89 -7.15 8.48 -0.67
C LEU A 89 -6.24 9.65 -0.27
N ILE A 90 -6.43 10.18 0.94
CA ILE A 90 -5.56 11.23 1.49
C ILE A 90 -4.11 10.72 1.60
N ALA A 91 -3.91 9.53 2.15
CA ALA A 91 -2.59 8.91 2.26
C ALA A 91 -1.94 8.68 0.89
N LEU A 92 -2.72 8.27 -0.12
CA LEU A 92 -2.24 8.17 -1.49
C LEU A 92 -1.78 9.53 -2.00
N CYS A 93 -2.60 10.59 -1.87
CA CYS A 93 -2.21 11.95 -2.29
C CYS A 93 -0.89 12.39 -1.64
N PHE A 94 -0.73 12.18 -0.32
CA PHE A 94 0.54 12.46 0.36
C PHE A 94 1.69 11.62 -0.16
N SER A 95 1.44 10.35 -0.45
CA SER A 95 2.45 9.45 -1.02
C SER A 95 2.82 9.80 -2.46
N LEU A 96 1.96 10.47 -3.22
CA LEU A 96 2.26 10.97 -4.57
C LEU A 96 3.07 12.27 -4.53
N LEU A 97 3.02 13.03 -3.44
CA LEU A 97 3.87 14.22 -3.30
C LEU A 97 5.35 13.85 -3.35
N THR A 98 5.76 12.71 -2.80
CA THR A 98 7.19 12.34 -2.76
C THR A 98 7.82 12.17 -4.15
N PRO A 99 7.26 11.40 -5.12
CA PRO A 99 7.81 11.35 -6.47
C PRO A 99 7.67 12.69 -7.21
N ILE A 100 6.62 13.48 -6.95
CA ILE A 100 6.45 14.81 -7.56
C ILE A 100 7.56 15.75 -7.10
N MET A 101 7.81 15.84 -5.79
CA MET A 101 8.87 16.69 -5.22
C MET A 101 10.26 16.25 -5.67
N ALA A 102 10.46 14.94 -5.87
CA ALA A 102 11.71 14.41 -6.39
C ALA A 102 11.92 14.74 -7.88
N LEU A 103 10.85 14.76 -8.68
CA LEU A 103 10.92 15.17 -10.09
C LEU A 103 11.10 16.68 -10.28
N THR A 104 10.43 17.49 -9.45
CA THR A 104 10.53 18.98 -9.53
C THR A 104 11.81 19.54 -8.91
N GLY A 105 12.60 18.70 -8.23
CA GLY A 105 13.84 19.11 -7.57
C GLY A 105 13.64 19.76 -6.19
N LEU A 106 12.42 19.78 -5.65
CA LEU A 106 12.16 20.26 -4.29
C LEU A 106 12.76 19.33 -3.22
N PHE A 107 12.74 18.02 -3.48
CA PHE A 107 13.43 17.01 -2.68
C PHE A 107 14.16 16.03 -3.61
N PRO A 108 15.31 16.44 -4.18
CA PRO A 108 15.90 15.76 -5.32
C PRO A 108 16.38 14.36 -4.96
N ALA A 109 15.99 13.38 -5.76
CA ALA A 109 16.52 12.03 -5.70
C ALA A 109 17.58 11.85 -6.81
N PRO A 110 18.84 11.53 -6.48
CA PRO A 110 19.88 11.33 -7.48
C PRO A 110 19.49 10.32 -8.55
N GLY A 111 19.61 10.70 -9.82
CA GLY A 111 19.25 9.84 -10.96
C GLY A 111 17.74 9.78 -11.28
N MET A 112 16.91 10.61 -10.64
CA MET A 112 15.48 10.70 -10.96
C MET A 112 15.24 11.12 -12.41
N ASN A 113 14.31 10.44 -13.07
CA ASN A 113 13.87 10.72 -14.44
C ASN A 113 12.40 10.34 -14.63
N LEU A 114 11.84 10.62 -15.82
CA LEU A 114 10.43 10.35 -16.12
C LEU A 114 10.05 8.87 -15.96
N PRO A 115 10.78 7.89 -16.53
CA PRO A 115 10.49 6.47 -16.32
C PRO A 115 10.42 6.05 -14.84
N ILE A 116 11.36 6.53 -14.02
CA ILE A 116 11.37 6.27 -12.56
C ILE A 116 10.14 6.90 -11.91
N PHE A 117 9.84 8.16 -12.23
CA PHE A 117 8.67 8.87 -11.71
C PHE A 117 7.36 8.10 -11.99
N TRP A 118 7.14 7.69 -13.24
CA TRP A 118 5.93 6.94 -13.62
C TRP A 118 5.87 5.56 -12.95
N THR A 119 7.02 4.89 -12.82
CA THR A 119 7.13 3.60 -12.11
C THR A 119 6.73 3.75 -10.65
N MET A 120 7.26 4.75 -9.95
CA MET A 120 6.90 5.03 -8.56
C MET A 120 5.41 5.38 -8.44
N LEU A 121 4.90 6.25 -9.31
CA LEU A 121 3.49 6.63 -9.34
C LEU A 121 2.59 5.38 -9.46
N ALA A 122 2.90 4.49 -10.39
CA ALA A 122 2.16 3.25 -10.61
C ALA A 122 2.19 2.34 -9.37
N MET A 123 3.36 2.14 -8.75
CA MET A 123 3.49 1.34 -7.52
C MET A 123 2.62 1.89 -6.39
N HIS A 124 2.59 3.20 -6.18
CA HIS A 124 1.77 3.82 -5.13
C HIS A 124 0.27 3.63 -5.38
N ILE A 125 -0.19 3.88 -6.61
CA ILE A 125 -1.60 3.73 -6.98
C ILE A 125 -2.04 2.27 -6.85
N ILE A 126 -1.24 1.34 -7.39
CA ILE A 126 -1.56 -0.08 -7.37
C ILE A 126 -1.55 -0.62 -5.93
N THR A 127 -0.57 -0.23 -5.11
CA THR A 127 -0.54 -0.61 -3.69
C THR A 127 -1.78 -0.10 -2.97
N ALA A 128 -2.16 1.16 -3.15
CA ALA A 128 -3.36 1.72 -2.54
C ALA A 128 -4.62 0.97 -2.99
N ALA A 129 -4.73 0.64 -4.28
CA ALA A 129 -5.85 -0.14 -4.81
C ALA A 129 -5.93 -1.55 -4.21
N ILE A 130 -4.80 -2.25 -4.08
CA ILE A 130 -4.71 -3.58 -3.45
C ILE A 130 -5.14 -3.50 -1.99
N VAL A 131 -4.56 -2.57 -1.22
CA VAL A 131 -4.82 -2.41 0.21
C VAL A 131 -6.28 -2.05 0.45
N VAL A 132 -6.80 -1.03 -0.23
CA VAL A 132 -8.21 -0.60 -0.08
C VAL A 132 -9.16 -1.70 -0.58
N GLY A 133 -8.84 -2.32 -1.72
CA GLY A 133 -9.63 -3.39 -2.31
C GLY A 133 -9.76 -4.58 -1.38
N LEU A 134 -8.64 -5.18 -0.98
CA LEU A 134 -8.64 -6.37 -0.13
C LEU A 134 -9.18 -6.08 1.27
N LEU A 135 -8.78 -4.98 1.91
CA LEU A 135 -9.26 -4.67 3.26
C LEU A 135 -10.73 -4.30 3.28
N THR A 136 -11.26 -3.58 2.28
CA THR A 136 -12.69 -3.21 2.31
C THR A 136 -13.62 -4.29 1.77
N THR A 137 -13.14 -5.24 0.95
CA THR A 137 -13.97 -6.33 0.43
C THR A 137 -13.93 -7.58 1.32
N LEU A 138 -12.74 -8.08 1.69
CA LEU A 138 -12.59 -9.36 2.38
C LEU A 138 -12.91 -9.29 3.89
N THR A 139 -12.90 -8.10 4.48
CA THR A 139 -13.34 -7.91 5.87
C THR A 139 -14.84 -7.59 6.00
N ARG A 140 -15.57 -7.46 4.88
CA ARG A 140 -17.02 -7.26 4.90
C ARG A 140 -17.69 -8.51 5.52
N LYS A 141 -18.60 -8.26 6.47
CA LYS A 141 -19.47 -9.29 7.03
C LYS A 141 -20.67 -9.50 6.12
#